data_AF-A0A2H1WBH6-F1
#
_entry.id   AF-A0A2H1WBH6-F1
#
_cell.length_a   1.000
_cell.length_b   1.000
_cell.length_c   1.000
_cell.angle_alpha   90.00
_cell.angle_beta   90.00
_cell.angle_gamma   90.00
#
_symmetry.space_group_name_H-M   'P 1'
#
loop_
_entity.id
_entity.type
_entity.pdbx_description
1 polymer ?
#
loop_
_entity_poly.entity_id
_entity_poly.type
_entity_poly.pdbx_seq_one_letter_code
_entity_poly.pdbx_strand_id
1 'polypeptide(L)'
;MDVRSVVQAVSVERRQNKHYRGLRRTDKRDGAILRPQLFWLITSTAYKRPLLTKGLFSSLSDNHNACSMRYTFLSFISLTWVIKNLLIITFLCVECEKYYSAIKQVESTCSQMITSERSSANQRRFCKNIVRVQGATFNKLRVCGLFAVDASLPLRVCAFITTYTIVLLQFVFLITRGTELYNLHSSVPLALLNDRPF
;
A
#
# COMPACT_ATOMS: atom_id res chain seq x y z
N MET A 1 12.59 -38.77 -19.36
CA MET A 1 13.24 -38.03 -18.24
C MET A 1 14.05 -39.02 -17.43
N ASP A 2 15.37 -38.80 -17.36
CA ASP A 2 16.32 -39.71 -16.72
C ASP A 2 16.25 -39.58 -15.19
N VAL A 3 16.18 -40.72 -14.48
CA VAL A 3 16.10 -40.77 -13.02
C VAL A 3 17.35 -40.15 -12.39
N ARG A 4 18.50 -40.17 -13.09
CA ARG A 4 19.73 -39.51 -12.62
C ARG A 4 19.63 -37.99 -12.59
N SER A 5 18.98 -37.35 -13.58
CA SER A 5 18.83 -35.90 -13.59
C SER A 5 17.89 -35.42 -12.48
N VAL A 6 16.86 -36.23 -12.17
CA VAL A 6 15.95 -35.98 -11.03
C VAL A 6 16.68 -36.14 -9.69
N VAL A 7 17.54 -37.15 -9.54
CA VAL A 7 18.33 -37.36 -8.30
C VAL A 7 19.36 -36.24 -8.10
N GLN A 8 20.01 -35.77 -9.17
CA GLN A 8 20.90 -34.62 -9.09
C GLN A 8 20.15 -33.32 -8.75
N ALA A 9 18.98 -33.07 -9.36
CA ALA A 9 18.15 -31.93 -9.03
C ALA A 9 17.72 -31.95 -7.55
N VAL A 10 17.27 -33.10 -7.05
CA VAL A 10 16.87 -33.27 -5.64
C VAL A 10 18.05 -33.14 -4.67
N SER A 11 19.26 -33.55 -5.06
CA SER A 11 20.47 -33.41 -4.23
C SER A 11 20.92 -31.95 -4.13
N VAL A 12 20.88 -31.21 -5.23
CA VAL A 12 21.14 -29.76 -5.26
C VAL A 12 20.07 -29.01 -4.46
N GLU A 13 18.81 -29.41 -4.58
CA GLU A 13 17.70 -28.83 -3.83
C GLU A 13 17.80 -29.14 -2.32
N ARG A 14 18.32 -30.30 -1.91
CA ARG A 14 18.60 -30.60 -0.48
C ARG A 14 19.72 -29.74 0.10
N ARG A 15 20.76 -29.42 -0.69
CA ARG A 15 21.83 -28.49 -0.27
C ARG A 15 21.31 -27.06 -0.16
N GLN A 16 20.48 -26.61 -1.11
CA GLN A 16 19.80 -25.32 -0.99
C GLN A 16 18.79 -25.31 0.16
N ASN A 17 18.01 -26.37 0.40
CA ASN A 17 17.03 -26.45 1.49
C ASN A 17 17.69 -26.44 2.88
N LYS A 18 18.91 -26.97 3.05
CA LYS A 18 19.68 -26.77 4.29
C LYS A 18 20.06 -25.30 4.50
N HIS A 19 20.42 -24.59 3.43
CA HIS A 19 20.72 -23.15 3.48
C HIS A 19 19.45 -22.31 3.73
N TYR A 20 18.35 -22.64 3.04
CA TYR A 20 17.03 -22.02 3.23
C TYR A 20 16.42 -22.33 4.60
N ARG A 21 16.67 -23.49 5.24
CA ARG A 21 16.23 -23.75 6.63
C ARG A 21 17.00 -22.92 7.64
N GLY A 22 18.24 -22.54 7.35
CA GLY A 22 18.99 -21.53 8.10
C GLY A 22 18.33 -20.16 7.98
N LEU A 23 18.05 -19.72 6.75
CA LEU A 23 17.34 -18.46 6.48
C LEU A 23 15.90 -18.45 7.02
N ARG A 24 15.19 -19.58 7.06
CA ARG A 24 13.81 -19.66 7.58
C ARG A 24 13.73 -19.64 9.11
N ARG A 25 14.84 -19.91 9.81
CA ARG A 25 14.93 -19.75 11.27
C ARG A 25 15.31 -18.32 11.67
N THR A 26 15.98 -17.58 10.80
CA THR A 26 16.16 -16.12 10.96
C THR A 26 14.91 -15.36 10.51
N ASP A 27 14.28 -15.75 9.40
CA ASP A 27 13.06 -15.13 8.86
C ASP A 27 11.78 -15.39 9.71
N LYS A 28 11.77 -16.39 10.60
CA LYS A 28 10.66 -16.54 11.56
C LYS A 28 10.79 -15.62 12.79
N ARG A 29 11.98 -15.06 13.03
CA ARG A 29 12.16 -13.90 13.91
C ARG A 29 11.99 -12.60 13.13
N ASP A 30 12.45 -12.55 11.89
CA ASP A 30 12.44 -11.31 11.11
C ASP A 30 11.09 -11.03 10.43
N GLY A 31 10.28 -12.01 10.07
CA GLY A 31 8.92 -11.80 9.55
C GLY A 31 7.93 -11.27 10.60
N ALA A 32 8.23 -11.46 11.88
CA ALA A 32 7.54 -10.80 13.00
C ALA A 32 8.13 -9.39 13.29
N ILE A 33 9.30 -9.06 12.74
CA ILE A 33 9.99 -7.76 12.89
C ILE A 33 9.79 -6.87 11.64
N LEU A 34 9.64 -7.43 10.44
CA LEU A 34 9.44 -6.71 9.19
C LEU A 34 8.03 -6.13 9.11
N ARG A 35 7.03 -6.82 9.69
CA ARG A 35 5.67 -6.31 9.81
C ARG A 35 5.60 -5.03 10.65
N PRO A 36 6.16 -4.99 11.88
CA PRO A 36 6.22 -3.76 12.64
C PRO A 36 7.19 -2.74 12.04
N GLN A 37 8.28 -3.12 11.36
CA GLN A 37 9.17 -2.13 10.71
C GLN A 37 8.51 -1.44 9.51
N LEU A 38 7.79 -2.18 8.65
CA LEU A 38 7.04 -1.58 7.54
C LEU A 38 5.88 -0.74 8.07
N PHE A 39 5.17 -1.23 9.08
CA PHE A 39 4.11 -0.48 9.76
C PHE A 39 4.68 0.76 10.45
N TRP A 40 5.82 0.66 11.12
CA TRP A 40 6.52 1.77 11.78
C TRP A 40 7.07 2.77 10.77
N LEU A 41 7.58 2.35 9.60
CA LEU A 41 7.96 3.26 8.51
C LEU A 41 6.75 4.01 7.95
N ILE A 42 5.61 3.34 7.76
CA ILE A 42 4.36 3.97 7.30
C ILE A 42 3.79 4.91 8.36
N THR A 43 3.75 4.51 9.64
CA THR A 43 3.19 5.34 10.73
C THR A 43 4.14 6.44 11.18
N SER A 44 5.46 6.21 11.19
CA SER A 44 6.49 7.21 11.54
C SER A 44 6.54 8.34 10.50
N THR A 45 6.35 8.00 9.23
CA THR A 45 6.27 9.02 8.16
C THR A 45 4.93 9.77 8.16
N ALA A 46 3.83 9.13 8.58
CA ALA A 46 2.50 9.77 8.67
C ALA A 46 2.33 10.68 9.90
N TYR A 47 2.86 10.30 11.08
CA TYR A 47 2.56 11.01 12.34
C TYR A 47 3.54 12.14 12.69
N LYS A 48 4.76 12.16 12.15
CA LYS A 48 5.79 13.09 12.65
C LYS A 48 5.78 14.49 12.01
N ARG A 49 4.91 14.78 11.03
CA ARG A 49 4.96 16.05 10.27
C ARG A 49 3.83 17.08 10.44
N PRO A 50 2.60 16.80 10.91
CA PRO A 50 1.59 17.86 11.02
C PRO A 50 1.86 18.87 12.16
N LEU A 51 2.86 18.63 13.01
CA LEU A 51 3.26 19.60 14.04
C LEU A 51 4.18 20.72 13.53
N LEU A 52 4.87 20.53 12.40
CA LEU A 52 5.82 21.52 11.88
C LEU A 52 5.17 22.55 10.92
N THR A 53 3.94 22.29 10.45
CA THR A 53 3.23 23.20 9.56
C THR A 53 2.48 24.31 10.30
N LYS A 54 2.20 24.16 11.61
CA LYS A 54 1.49 25.18 12.39
C LYS A 54 2.34 26.43 12.67
N GLY A 55 3.64 26.26 12.91
CA GLY A 55 4.55 27.39 13.18
C GLY A 55 4.95 28.20 11.93
N LEU A 56 4.88 27.58 10.75
CA LEU A 56 5.23 28.23 9.49
C LEU A 56 4.08 29.07 8.90
N PHE A 57 2.84 28.84 9.34
CA PHE A 57 1.66 29.55 8.84
C PHE A 57 1.47 30.93 9.50
N SER A 58 2.00 31.13 10.71
CA SER A 58 1.78 32.34 11.50
C SER A 58 2.73 33.52 11.18
N SER A 59 3.84 33.30 10.47
CA SER A 59 4.83 34.37 10.15
C SER A 59 4.74 34.91 8.72
N LEU A 60 3.62 34.73 8.02
CA LEU A 60 3.60 34.76 6.55
C LEU A 60 2.56 35.72 5.94
N SER A 61 2.20 36.78 6.67
CA SER A 61 1.07 37.66 6.30
C SER A 61 1.39 38.88 5.41
N ASP A 62 2.66 39.17 5.05
CA ASP A 62 3.00 40.53 4.60
C ASP A 62 3.44 40.69 3.12
N ASN A 63 3.32 39.69 2.23
CA ASN A 63 3.65 39.89 0.80
C ASN A 63 2.85 39.01 -0.19
N HIS A 64 1.95 39.64 -0.95
CA HIS A 64 0.96 38.98 -1.82
C HIS A 64 1.59 38.16 -2.99
N ASN A 65 2.70 38.62 -3.57
CA ASN A 65 3.34 37.93 -4.72
C ASN A 65 4.18 36.71 -4.30
N ALA A 66 4.75 36.72 -3.10
CA ALA A 66 5.51 35.59 -2.56
C ALA A 66 4.58 34.44 -2.09
N CYS A 67 3.31 34.75 -1.82
CA CYS A 67 2.32 33.78 -1.36
C CYS A 67 1.99 32.74 -2.44
N SER A 68 1.73 33.19 -3.68
CA SER A 68 1.35 32.30 -4.80
C SER A 68 2.42 31.24 -5.12
N MET A 69 3.68 31.64 -5.18
CA MET A 69 4.80 30.73 -5.46
C MET A 69 4.96 29.66 -4.35
N ARG A 70 4.74 30.01 -3.08
CA ARG A 70 4.88 29.06 -1.97
C ARG A 70 3.78 27.99 -1.99
N TYR A 71 2.56 28.36 -2.36
CA TYR A 71 1.45 27.41 -2.47
C TYR A 71 1.69 26.36 -3.55
N THR A 72 2.22 26.75 -4.71
CA THR A 72 2.53 25.79 -5.77
C THR A 72 3.63 24.82 -5.32
N PHE A 73 4.70 25.30 -4.67
CA PHE A 73 5.75 24.43 -4.11
C PHE A 73 5.23 23.42 -3.09
N LEU A 74 4.40 23.85 -2.14
CA LEU A 74 3.80 22.95 -1.15
C LEU A 74 2.91 21.89 -1.82
N SER A 75 2.17 22.28 -2.86
CA SER A 75 1.36 21.36 -3.66
C SER A 75 2.22 20.28 -4.34
N PHE A 76 3.33 20.68 -4.99
CA PHE A 76 4.25 19.73 -5.62
C PHE A 76 4.89 18.76 -4.63
N ILE A 77 5.27 19.24 -3.44
CA ILE A 77 5.83 18.38 -2.38
C ILE A 77 4.80 17.35 -1.93
N SER A 78 3.56 17.78 -1.72
CA SER A 78 2.45 16.90 -1.35
C SER A 78 2.17 15.86 -2.43
N LEU A 79 2.11 16.26 -3.71
CA LEU A 79 1.89 15.37 -4.83
C LEU A 79 3.00 14.31 -4.93
N THR A 80 4.26 14.74 -4.83
CA THR A 80 5.42 13.85 -4.85
C THR A 80 5.37 12.82 -3.73
N TRP A 81 4.92 13.23 -2.55
CA TRP A 81 4.73 12.33 -1.42
C TRP A 81 3.66 11.27 -1.69
N VAL A 82 2.50 11.68 -2.21
CA VAL A 82 1.42 10.74 -2.58
C VAL A 82 1.90 9.74 -3.64
N ILE A 83 2.58 10.23 -4.69
CA ILE A 83 3.14 9.38 -5.75
C ILE A 83 4.13 8.37 -5.17
N LYS A 84 5.04 8.81 -4.28
CA LYS A 84 6.00 7.92 -3.62
C LYS A 84 5.32 6.80 -2.85
N ASN A 85 4.27 7.11 -2.08
CA ASN A 85 3.52 6.09 -1.34
C ASN A 85 2.81 5.11 -2.29
N LEU A 86 2.24 5.60 -3.39
CA LEU A 86 1.58 4.77 -4.39
C LEU A 86 2.58 3.83 -5.09
N LEU A 87 3.78 4.31 -5.41
CA LEU A 87 4.86 3.48 -5.96
C LEU A 87 5.28 2.36 -5.00
N ILE A 88 5.44 2.67 -3.70
CA ILE A 88 5.79 1.66 -2.69
C ILE A 88 4.71 0.59 -2.59
N ILE A 89 3.44 0.98 -2.56
CA ILE A 89 2.31 0.02 -2.53
C ILE A 89 2.29 -0.84 -3.78
N THR A 90 2.52 -0.23 -4.95
CA THR A 90 2.53 -0.94 -6.24
C THR A 90 3.66 -1.96 -6.28
N PHE A 91 4.87 -1.57 -5.90
CA PHE A 91 6.03 -2.46 -5.85
C PHE A 91 5.80 -3.62 -4.89
N LEU A 92 5.24 -3.35 -3.71
CA LEU A 92 4.87 -4.38 -2.74
C LEU A 92 3.87 -5.39 -3.32
N CYS A 93 2.89 -4.93 -4.09
CA CYS A 93 1.90 -5.81 -4.73
C CYS A 93 2.54 -6.69 -5.81
N VAL A 94 3.43 -6.13 -6.64
CA VAL A 94 4.16 -6.89 -7.67
C VAL A 94 5.02 -8.00 -7.03
N GLU A 95 5.74 -7.69 -5.96
CA GLU A 95 6.57 -8.69 -5.28
C GLU A 95 5.71 -9.76 -4.58
N CYS A 96 4.56 -9.38 -4.02
CA CYS A 96 3.60 -10.33 -3.45
C CYS A 96 3.04 -11.27 -4.53
N GLU A 97 2.75 -10.78 -5.73
CA GLU A 97 2.26 -11.60 -6.84
C GLU A 97 3.31 -12.61 -7.31
N LYS A 98 4.57 -12.18 -7.48
CA LYS A 98 5.69 -13.09 -7.80
C LYS A 98 5.85 -14.18 -6.74
N TYR A 99 5.80 -13.80 -5.47
CA TYR A 99 5.86 -14.74 -4.35
C TYR A 99 4.69 -15.74 -4.36
N TYR A 100 3.47 -15.26 -4.62
CA TYR A 100 2.28 -16.12 -4.73
C TYR A 100 2.40 -17.11 -5.88
N SER A 101 2.87 -16.65 -7.04
CA SER A 101 3.11 -17.50 -8.21
C SER A 101 4.14 -18.60 -7.92
N ALA A 102 5.27 -18.25 -7.28
CA ALA A 102 6.28 -19.23 -6.89
C ALA A 102 5.74 -20.29 -5.92
N ILE A 103 4.92 -19.89 -4.94
CA ILE A 103 4.31 -20.84 -4.01
C ILE A 103 3.30 -21.75 -4.69
N LYS A 104 2.50 -21.22 -5.60
CA LYS A 104 1.56 -22.01 -6.40
C LYS A 104 2.28 -23.06 -7.24
N GLN A 105 3.44 -22.74 -7.82
CA GLN A 105 4.28 -23.71 -8.53
C GLN A 105 4.83 -24.81 -7.62
N VAL A 106 5.25 -24.46 -6.39
CA VAL A 106 5.69 -25.44 -5.40
C VAL A 106 4.54 -26.37 -5.01
N GLU A 107 3.34 -25.84 -4.80
CA GLU A 107 2.15 -26.60 -4.45
C GLU A 107 1.75 -27.56 -5.59
N SER A 108 1.75 -27.12 -6.84
CA SER A 108 1.43 -27.97 -8.00
C SER A 108 2.45 -29.09 -8.18
N THR A 109 3.75 -28.77 -8.06
CA THR A 109 4.84 -29.76 -8.16
C THR A 109 4.73 -30.80 -7.04
N CYS A 110 4.42 -30.35 -5.83
CA CYS A 110 4.31 -31.21 -4.66
C CYS A 110 3.06 -32.11 -4.75
N SER A 111 1.95 -31.59 -5.26
CA SER A 111 0.74 -32.37 -5.57
C SER A 111 1.02 -33.44 -6.61
N GLN A 112 1.75 -33.10 -7.69
CA GLN A 112 2.16 -34.06 -8.71
C GLN A 112 3.08 -35.17 -8.15
N MET A 113 4.01 -34.81 -7.26
CA MET A 113 4.89 -35.78 -6.58
C MET A 113 4.12 -36.71 -5.65
N ILE A 114 3.05 -36.25 -4.99
CA ILE A 114 2.21 -37.10 -4.12
C ILE A 114 1.47 -38.15 -4.96
N THR A 115 0.92 -37.74 -6.12
CA THR A 115 0.15 -38.63 -7.00
C THR A 115 1.04 -39.63 -7.74
N SER A 116 2.29 -39.27 -8.05
CA SER A 116 3.22 -40.18 -8.75
C SER A 116 3.53 -41.44 -7.93
N GLU A 117 3.32 -42.63 -8.50
CA GLU A 117 3.64 -43.94 -7.88
C GLU A 117 5.14 -44.17 -7.69
N ARG A 118 5.98 -43.52 -8.49
CA ARG A 118 7.45 -43.63 -8.40
C ARG A 118 8.06 -42.88 -7.21
N SER A 119 7.26 -42.13 -6.46
CA SER A 119 7.76 -41.33 -5.34
C SER A 119 7.99 -42.20 -4.10
N SER A 120 9.16 -42.04 -3.46
CA SER A 120 9.45 -42.71 -2.19
C SER A 120 8.46 -42.28 -1.09
N ALA A 121 8.14 -43.19 -0.17
CA ALA A 121 7.22 -42.91 0.95
C ALA A 121 7.64 -41.67 1.77
N ASN A 122 8.95 -41.45 1.91
CA ASN A 122 9.53 -40.30 2.61
C ASN A 122 9.28 -38.98 1.85
N GLN A 123 9.43 -38.97 0.53
CA GLN A 123 9.13 -37.78 -0.29
C GLN A 123 7.65 -37.43 -0.23
N ARG A 124 6.76 -38.43 -0.33
CA ARG A 124 5.31 -38.23 -0.18
C ARG A 124 4.94 -37.63 1.18
N ARG A 125 5.49 -38.15 2.28
CA ARG A 125 5.28 -37.59 3.63
C ARG A 125 5.79 -36.15 3.74
N PHE A 126 6.97 -35.87 3.21
CA PHE A 126 7.53 -34.53 3.20
C PHE A 126 6.64 -33.54 2.42
N CYS A 127 6.18 -33.96 1.23
CA CYS A 127 5.32 -33.13 0.40
C CYS A 127 3.95 -32.87 1.04
N LYS A 128 3.33 -33.89 1.64
CA LYS A 128 2.09 -33.72 2.43
C LYS A 128 2.26 -32.72 3.56
N ASN A 129 3.40 -32.75 4.26
CA ASN A 129 3.68 -31.79 5.34
C ASN A 129 3.81 -30.36 4.79
N ILE A 130 4.46 -30.17 3.63
CA ILE A 130 4.54 -28.85 2.98
C ILE A 130 3.16 -28.35 2.62
N VAL A 131 2.36 -29.14 1.91
CA VAL A 131 0.99 -28.76 1.49
C VAL A 131 0.12 -28.45 2.70
N ARG A 132 0.21 -29.24 3.78
CA ARG A 132 -0.54 -28.97 5.01
C ARG A 132 -0.12 -27.67 5.68
N VAL A 133 1.19 -27.41 5.78
CA VAL A 133 1.71 -26.16 6.35
C VAL A 133 1.31 -24.98 5.49
N GLN A 134 1.45 -25.09 4.17
CA GLN A 134 1.00 -24.09 3.21
C GLN A 134 -0.50 -23.84 3.36
N GLY A 135 -1.37 -24.84 3.30
CA GLY A 135 -2.81 -24.68 3.50
C GLY A 135 -3.17 -23.97 4.81
N ALA A 136 -2.46 -24.26 5.92
CA ALA A 136 -2.67 -23.58 7.19
C ALA A 136 -2.16 -22.13 7.24
N THR A 137 -1.09 -21.80 6.50
CA THR A 137 -0.48 -20.45 6.49
C THR A 137 -1.01 -19.55 5.37
N PHE A 138 -1.31 -20.11 4.20
CA PHE A 138 -1.79 -19.40 3.02
C PHE A 138 -3.24 -18.98 3.13
N ASN A 139 -4.07 -19.74 3.84
CA ASN A 139 -5.46 -19.35 4.12
C ASN A 139 -5.57 -18.07 5.00
N LYS A 140 -4.42 -17.46 5.36
CA LYS A 140 -4.34 -16.31 6.27
C LYS A 140 -3.34 -15.22 5.88
N LEU A 141 -2.80 -15.19 4.65
CA LEU A 141 -2.11 -13.99 4.15
C LEU A 141 -3.10 -12.90 3.71
N ARG A 142 -4.14 -12.66 4.51
CA ARG A 142 -4.87 -11.41 4.51
C ARG A 142 -4.00 -10.39 5.25
N VAL A 143 -3.37 -9.47 4.53
CA VAL A 143 -2.71 -8.34 5.19
C VAL A 143 -3.80 -7.58 5.96
N CYS A 144 -3.63 -7.50 7.28
CA CYS A 144 -4.59 -6.92 8.22
C CYS A 144 -5.99 -7.56 8.24
N GLY A 145 -6.18 -8.80 7.76
CA GLY A 145 -7.48 -9.49 7.81
C GLY A 145 -8.58 -8.92 6.89
N LEU A 146 -8.34 -7.75 6.28
CA LEU A 146 -9.36 -6.98 5.56
C LEU A 146 -9.30 -7.18 4.05
N PHE A 147 -8.10 -7.35 3.48
CA PHE A 147 -7.93 -7.49 2.04
C PHE A 147 -7.06 -8.69 1.68
N ALA A 148 -7.55 -9.52 0.76
CA ALA A 148 -6.67 -10.39 0.00
C ALA A 148 -5.71 -9.49 -0.78
N VAL A 149 -4.41 -9.73 -0.66
CA VAL A 149 -3.38 -9.01 -1.43
C VAL A 149 -3.43 -9.56 -2.84
N ASP A 150 -4.48 -9.17 -3.57
CA ASP A 150 -4.61 -9.40 -5.00
C ASP A 150 -4.04 -8.22 -5.76
N ALA A 151 -3.67 -8.43 -7.02
CA ALA A 151 -3.27 -7.39 -7.96
C ALA A 151 -4.34 -6.26 -8.12
N SER A 152 -5.57 -6.48 -7.64
CA SER A 152 -6.63 -5.49 -7.58
C SER A 152 -6.56 -4.53 -6.39
N LEU A 153 -5.67 -4.75 -5.42
CA LEU A 153 -5.53 -3.88 -4.24
C LEU A 153 -5.06 -2.47 -4.60
N PRO A 154 -3.97 -2.26 -5.39
CA PRO A 154 -3.56 -0.93 -5.81
C PRO A 154 -4.65 -0.21 -6.60
N LEU A 155 -5.34 -0.93 -7.48
CA LEU A 155 -6.47 -0.44 -8.26
C LEU A 155 -7.59 0.07 -7.35
N ARG A 156 -7.98 -0.71 -6.33
CA ARG A 156 -9.01 -0.31 -5.37
C ARG A 156 -8.58 0.89 -4.53
N VAL A 157 -7.34 0.94 -4.07
CA VAL A 157 -6.80 2.08 -3.32
C VAL A 157 -6.76 3.34 -4.20
N CYS A 158 -6.32 3.22 -5.45
CA CYS A 158 -6.28 4.32 -6.40
C CYS A 158 -7.69 4.85 -6.71
N ALA A 159 -8.66 3.95 -6.92
CA ALA A 159 -10.06 4.32 -7.09
C ALA A 159 -10.62 5.05 -5.86
N PHE A 160 -10.30 4.60 -4.65
CA PHE A 160 -10.69 5.26 -3.41
C PHE A 160 -10.09 6.67 -3.29
N ILE A 161 -8.79 6.82 -3.55
CA ILE A 161 -8.10 8.12 -3.52
C ILE A 161 -8.70 9.07 -4.54
N THR A 162 -8.94 8.59 -5.76
CA THR A 162 -9.52 9.39 -6.85
C THR A 162 -10.93 9.86 -6.50
N THR A 163 -11.77 8.96 -6.00
CA THR A 163 -13.14 9.27 -5.58
C THR A 163 -13.14 10.31 -4.46
N TYR A 164 -12.28 10.13 -3.46
CA TYR A 164 -12.17 11.08 -2.35
C TYR A 164 -11.66 12.45 -2.83
N THR A 165 -10.69 12.46 -3.75
CA THR A 165 -10.17 13.71 -4.35
C THR A 165 -11.26 14.46 -5.12
N ILE A 166 -12.08 13.75 -5.90
CA ILE A 166 -13.21 14.36 -6.63
C ILE A 166 -14.23 14.95 -5.65
N VAL A 167 -14.59 14.23 -4.61
CA VAL A 167 -15.53 14.71 -3.57
C VAL A 167 -14.98 15.96 -2.90
N LEU A 168 -13.70 15.97 -2.51
CA LEU A 168 -13.06 17.17 -1.94
C LEU A 168 -13.05 18.35 -2.91
N LEU A 169 -12.75 18.11 -4.19
CA LEU A 169 -12.78 19.15 -5.23
C LEU A 169 -14.18 19.75 -5.40
N GLN A 170 -15.23 18.92 -5.36
CA GLN A 170 -16.62 19.38 -5.40
C GLN A 170 -16.96 20.27 -4.20
N PHE A 171 -16.54 19.90 -2.99
CA PHE A 171 -16.75 20.72 -1.80
C PHE A 171 -16.04 22.08 -1.90
N VAL A 172 -14.79 22.09 -2.35
CA VAL A 172 -14.04 23.35 -2.56
C VAL A 172 -14.76 24.23 -3.58
N PHE A 173 -15.18 23.66 -4.72
CA PHE A 173 -15.88 24.41 -5.75
C PHE A 173 -17.23 24.98 -5.29
N LEU A 174 -17.98 24.20 -4.48
CA LEU A 174 -19.23 24.64 -3.89
C LEU A 174 -19.02 25.83 -2.94
N ILE A 175 -17.99 25.75 -2.08
CA ILE A 175 -17.64 26.83 -1.14
C ILE A 175 -17.26 28.10 -1.90
N THR A 176 -16.40 28.00 -2.92
CA THR A 176 -15.95 29.15 -3.71
C THR A 176 -17.10 29.83 -4.45
N ARG A 177 -18.06 29.07 -4.99
CA ARG A 177 -19.26 29.66 -5.62
C ARG A 177 -20.22 30.29 -4.62
N GLY A 178 -20.33 29.72 -3.42
CA GLY A 178 -21.12 30.31 -2.34
C GLY A 178 -20.60 31.70 -1.97
N THR A 179 -19.29 31.87 -1.82
CA THR A 179 -18.68 33.16 -1.41
C THR A 179 -18.90 34.29 -2.41
N GLU A 180 -18.97 34.00 -3.71
CA GLU A 180 -19.29 34.99 -4.75
C GLU A 180 -20.71 35.57 -4.57
N LEU A 181 -21.69 34.72 -4.26
CA LEU A 181 -23.07 35.14 -4.03
C LEU A 181 -23.22 35.98 -2.77
N TYR A 182 -22.52 35.63 -1.68
CA TYR A 182 -22.50 36.44 -0.46
C TYR A 182 -21.88 37.82 -0.70
N ASN A 183 -20.80 37.89 -1.49
CA ASN A 183 -20.19 39.18 -1.86
C ASN A 183 -21.11 40.04 -2.73
N LEU A 184 -21.84 39.45 -3.69
CA LEU A 184 -22.82 40.19 -4.49
C LEU A 184 -23.96 40.76 -3.64
N HIS A 185 -24.49 39.97 -2.71
CA HIS A 185 -25.61 40.40 -1.85
C HIS A 185 -25.19 41.44 -0.80
N SER A 186 -23.96 41.34 -0.28
CA SER A 186 -23.41 42.36 0.65
C SER A 186 -23.05 43.67 -0.05
N SER A 187 -22.93 43.67 -1.38
CA SER A 187 -22.64 44.87 -2.18
C SER A 187 -23.88 45.69 -2.51
N VAL A 188 -25.08 45.26 -2.08
CA VAL A 188 -26.30 46.09 -2.19
C VAL A 188 -26.10 47.32 -1.30
N PRO A 189 -26.02 48.53 -1.88
CA PRO A 189 -25.69 49.73 -1.11
C PRO A 189 -26.80 50.02 -0.09
N LEU A 190 -26.46 49.99 1.19
CA LEU A 190 -27.27 50.52 2.29
C LEU A 190 -27.64 52.02 2.10
N ALA A 191 -27.06 52.68 1.10
CA ALA A 191 -27.39 54.03 0.69
C ALA A 191 -28.87 54.22 0.28
N LEU A 192 -29.60 53.17 -0.11
CA LEU A 192 -31.03 53.28 -0.45
C LEU A 192 -31.99 53.18 0.74
N LEU A 193 -31.51 52.93 1.97
CA LEU A 193 -32.38 52.78 3.13
C LEU A 193 -32.54 54.05 3.99
N ASN A 194 -31.90 55.17 3.62
CA ASN A 194 -31.90 56.41 4.40
C ASN A 194 -32.90 57.49 3.92
N ASP A 195 -33.73 57.20 2.91
CA ASP A 195 -34.62 58.19 2.27
C ASP A 195 -36.11 57.95 2.55
N ARG A 196 -36.46 57.36 3.71
CA ARG A 196 -37.87 57.34 4.16
C ARG A 196 -38.16 58.57 5.02
N PRO A 197 -39.04 59.49 4.56
CA PRO A 197 -39.53 60.57 5.40
C PRO A 197 -40.46 59.99 6.49
N PHE A 198 -40.21 60.39 7.74
CA PHE A 198 -41.14 60.25 8.86
C PHE A 198 -42.17 61.37 8.84
#